data_AF-A0A6V7WRF0-F1
#
_entry.id   AF-A0A6V7WRF0-F1
#
_cell.length_a   1.000
_cell.length_b   1.000
_cell.length_c   1.000
_cell.angle_alpha   90.00
_cell.angle_beta   90.00
_cell.angle_gamma   90.00
#
_symmetry.space_group_name_H-M   'P 1'
#
loop_
_entity.id
_entity.type
_entity.pdbx_description
1 polymer ?
#
loop_
_entity_poly.entity_id
_entity_poly.type
_entity_poly.pdbx_seq_one_letter_code
_entity_poly.pdbx_strand_id
1 'polypeptide(L)'
;MADAQILGGKYHLRKGISIIPQICCVLFDEKIFPNPLRFEPERFLDDQGQLKRIEEFIPFSLGKRICMGESLAKTELFLFTANFFRHFQVLPVDPLHPPSSEKIKGFTVRLHHYNCRIILRTKKEF
;
A
#
# COMPACT_ATOMS: atom_id res chain seq x y z
N MET A 1 -24.36 19.88 5.74
CA MET A 1 -24.53 18.55 5.10
C MET A 1 -25.97 18.44 4.64
N ALA A 2 -26.21 17.96 3.43
CA ALA A 2 -27.54 17.83 2.81
C ALA A 2 -27.78 16.36 2.41
N ASP A 3 -29.02 16.04 2.04
CA ASP A 3 -29.33 14.76 1.41
C ASP A 3 -28.56 14.63 0.09
N ALA A 4 -28.21 13.39 -0.28
CA ALA A 4 -27.42 13.10 -1.48
C ALA A 4 -28.07 12.00 -2.30
N GLN A 5 -27.90 12.08 -3.63
CA GLN A 5 -28.29 11.05 -4.56
C GLN A 5 -27.04 10.48 -5.24
N ILE A 6 -26.96 9.17 -5.37
CA ILE A 6 -25.83 8.49 -6.05
C ILE A 6 -26.33 7.53 -7.13
N LEU A 7 -25.43 7.16 -8.05
CA LEU A 7 -25.72 6.27 -9.17
C LEU A 7 -26.93 6.74 -10.01
N GLY A 8 -26.91 8.02 -10.38
CA GLY A 8 -27.95 8.62 -11.24
C GLY A 8 -29.33 8.75 -10.57
N GLY A 9 -29.39 8.89 -9.25
CA GLY A 9 -30.66 9.01 -8.51
C GLY A 9 -31.24 7.68 -8.03
N LYS A 10 -30.59 6.54 -8.32
CA LYS A 10 -31.06 5.22 -7.88
C LYS A 10 -31.06 5.06 -6.36
N TYR A 11 -30.11 5.69 -5.66
CA TYR A 11 -30.01 5.61 -4.21
C TYR A 11 -30.03 7.00 -3.59
N HIS A 12 -30.85 7.15 -2.54
CA HIS A 12 -31.03 8.38 -1.78
C HIS A 12 -30.44 8.20 -0.38
N LEU A 13 -29.48 9.06 -0.03
CA LEU A 13 -28.80 9.07 1.25
C LEU A 13 -29.29 10.28 2.04
N ARG A 14 -29.91 10.03 3.19
CA ARG A 14 -30.31 11.09 4.12
C ARG A 14 -29.08 11.75 4.74
N LYS A 15 -29.18 13.05 5.01
CA LYS A 15 -28.21 13.81 5.80
C LYS A 15 -27.92 13.07 7.12
N GLY A 16 -26.64 12.99 7.47
CA GLY A 16 -26.17 12.38 8.72
C GLY A 16 -25.80 10.91 8.60
N ILE A 17 -26.02 10.27 7.43
CA ILE A 17 -25.51 8.92 7.17
C ILE A 17 -23.98 8.96 7.01
N SER A 18 -23.29 8.10 7.76
CA SER A 18 -21.85 7.87 7.60
C SER A 18 -21.59 6.96 6.41
N ILE A 19 -20.62 7.35 5.57
CA ILE A 19 -20.13 6.54 4.45
C ILE A 19 -18.71 6.10 4.78
N ILE A 20 -18.47 4.79 4.74
CA ILE A 20 -17.15 4.21 4.97
C ILE A 20 -16.63 3.68 3.63
N PRO A 21 -15.70 4.37 2.97
CA PRO A 21 -15.10 3.86 1.74
C PRO A 21 -14.20 2.66 2.06
N GLN A 22 -14.50 1.52 1.44
CA GLN A 22 -13.71 0.29 1.57
C GLN A 22 -12.62 0.26 0.50
N ILE A 23 -11.49 0.94 0.75
CA ILE A 23 -10.35 1.02 -0.18
C ILE A 23 -9.82 -0.38 -0.54
N CYS A 24 -9.86 -1.32 0.41
CA CYS A 24 -9.45 -2.70 0.20
C CYS A 24 -10.24 -3.38 -0.93
N CYS A 25 -11.52 -3.06 -1.13
CA CYS A 25 -12.30 -3.66 -2.21
C CYS A 25 -11.73 -3.33 -3.59
N VAL A 26 -11.12 -2.15 -3.77
CA VAL A 26 -10.46 -1.76 -5.02
C VAL A 26 -9.07 -2.37 -5.11
N LEU A 27 -8.28 -2.29 -4.03
CA LEU A 27 -6.89 -2.77 -4.01
C LEU A 27 -6.77 -4.31 -4.05
N PHE A 28 -7.84 -5.04 -3.74
CA PHE A 28 -7.93 -6.49 -3.85
C PHE A 28 -8.86 -6.97 -4.97
N ASP A 29 -9.32 -6.09 -5.86
CA ASP A 29 -10.09 -6.52 -7.04
C ASP A 29 -9.16 -7.22 -8.04
N GLU A 30 -9.38 -8.51 -8.29
CA GLU A 30 -8.58 -9.31 -9.22
C GLU A 30 -8.63 -8.82 -10.67
N LYS A 31 -9.67 -8.06 -11.05
CA LYS A 31 -9.78 -7.48 -12.39
C LYS A 31 -8.83 -6.31 -12.59
N ILE A 32 -8.49 -5.60 -11.51
CA ILE A 32 -7.59 -4.45 -11.51
C ILE A 32 -6.17 -4.91 -11.15
N PHE A 33 -6.07 -5.74 -10.11
CA PHE A 33 -4.83 -6.27 -9.57
C PHE A 33 -4.87 -7.80 -9.59
N PRO A 34 -4.45 -8.47 -10.68
CA PRO A 34 -4.39 -9.93 -10.73
C PRO A 34 -3.53 -10.49 -9.59
N ASN A 35 -3.92 -11.60 -8.96
CA ASN A 35 -3.22 -12.18 -7.80
C ASN A 35 -2.94 -11.16 -6.67
N PRO A 36 -3.95 -10.43 -6.15
CA PRO A 36 -3.73 -9.26 -5.29
C PRO A 36 -3.17 -9.60 -3.89
N LEU A 37 -3.18 -10.88 -3.52
CA LEU A 37 -2.58 -11.37 -2.28
C LEU A 37 -1.07 -11.66 -2.42
N ARG A 38 -0.55 -11.73 -3.64
CA ARG A 38 0.87 -11.96 -3.91
C ARG A 38 1.62 -10.62 -3.94
N PHE A 39 2.78 -10.58 -3.27
CA PHE A 39 3.70 -9.45 -3.41
C PHE A 39 4.40 -9.53 -4.76
N GLU A 40 4.04 -8.63 -5.68
CA GLU A 40 4.54 -8.61 -7.06
C GLU A 40 4.78 -7.15 -7.48
N PRO A 41 6.00 -6.61 -7.23
CA PRO A 41 6.38 -5.24 -7.60
C PRO A 41 6.25 -4.96 -9.09
N GLU A 42 6.47 -5.98 -9.92
CA GLU A 42 6.48 -5.90 -11.39
C GLU A 42 5.14 -5.44 -11.96
N ARG A 43 4.02 -5.59 -11.23
CA ARG A 43 2.71 -5.09 -11.70
C ARG A 43 2.65 -3.57 -11.88
N PHE A 44 3.58 -2.85 -11.23
CA PHE A 44 3.70 -1.40 -11.34
C PHE A 44 4.67 -0.99 -12.45
N LEU A 45 5.14 -1.95 -13.26
CA LEU A 45 6.00 -1.72 -14.41
C LEU A 45 5.24 -2.01 -15.71
N ASP A 46 5.63 -1.34 -16.79
CA ASP A 46 5.23 -1.70 -18.16
C ASP A 46 6.23 -2.66 -18.80
N ASP A 47 5.98 -3.05 -20.05
CA ASP A 47 6.81 -3.99 -20.81
C ASP A 47 8.24 -3.48 -21.07
N GLN A 48 8.49 -2.17 -20.87
CA GLN A 48 9.81 -1.54 -20.98
C GLN A 48 10.49 -1.35 -19.62
N GLY A 49 9.86 -1.83 -18.54
CA GLY A 49 10.34 -1.67 -17.17
C GLY A 49 10.15 -0.25 -16.62
N GLN A 50 9.36 0.60 -17.25
CA GLN A 50 9.03 1.94 -16.75
C GLN A 50 7.87 1.88 -15.76
N LEU A 51 7.79 2.86 -14.85
CA LEU A 51 6.70 2.94 -13.90
C LEU A 51 5.37 3.17 -14.62
N LYS A 52 4.47 2.19 -14.48
CA LYS A 52 3.10 2.26 -14.97
C LYS A 52 2.21 2.93 -13.92
N ARG A 53 1.44 3.94 -14.36
CA ARG A 53 0.39 4.54 -13.54
C ARG A 53 -0.87 3.67 -13.57
N ILE A 54 -1.40 3.35 -12.40
CA ILE A 54 -2.68 2.63 -12.22
C ILE A 54 -3.62 3.59 -11.50
N GLU A 55 -4.72 3.99 -12.13
CA GLU A 55 -5.63 5.02 -11.57
C GLU A 55 -6.37 4.54 -10.32
N GLU A 56 -6.63 3.24 -10.26
CA GLU A 56 -7.31 2.54 -9.17
C GLU A 56 -6.38 2.27 -7.97
N PHE A 57 -5.08 2.57 -8.10
CA PHE A 57 -4.16 2.51 -6.97
C PHE A 57 -4.31 3.75 -6.08
N ILE A 58 -5.27 3.67 -5.14
CA ILE A 58 -5.71 4.76 -4.27
C ILE A 58 -5.43 4.54 -2.76
N PRO A 59 -4.19 4.22 -2.34
CA PRO A 59 -3.88 3.96 -0.92
C PRO A 59 -4.10 5.18 -0.02
N PHE A 60 -4.17 6.38 -0.60
CA PHE A 60 -4.40 7.66 0.10
C PHE A 60 -5.83 8.20 -0.09
N SER A 61 -6.76 7.35 -0.54
CA SER A 61 -8.13 7.74 -0.93
C SER A 61 -8.17 8.66 -2.16
N LEU A 62 -9.28 9.35 -2.38
CA LEU A 62 -9.51 10.23 -3.53
C LEU A 62 -10.48 11.38 -3.23
N GLY A 63 -10.50 12.38 -4.11
CA GLY A 63 -11.41 13.53 -4.02
C GLY A 63 -11.05 14.54 -2.94
N LYS A 64 -12.04 15.33 -2.48
CA LYS A 64 -11.83 16.47 -1.57
C LYS A 64 -11.27 16.10 -0.19
N ARG A 65 -11.26 14.82 0.16
CA ARG A 65 -10.77 14.29 1.45
C ARG A 65 -9.59 13.33 1.27
N ILE A 66 -8.92 13.39 0.11
CA ILE A 66 -7.66 12.68 -0.10
C ILE A 66 -6.66 13.02 1.01
N CYS A 67 -5.81 12.05 1.38
CA CYS A 67 -4.83 12.23 2.45
C CYS A 67 -3.94 13.44 2.16
N MET A 68 -4.03 14.47 3.01
CA MET A 68 -3.19 15.67 2.90
C MET A 68 -1.69 15.35 3.04
N GLY A 69 -1.35 14.24 3.70
CA GLY A 69 0.02 13.78 3.88
C GLY A 69 0.56 12.91 2.73
N GLU A 70 -0.19 12.67 1.64
CA GLU A 70 0.23 11.77 0.57
C GLU A 70 1.62 12.10 0.01
N SER A 71 1.88 13.37 -0.33
CA SER A 71 3.17 13.77 -0.89
C SER A 71 4.31 13.54 0.10
N LEU A 72 4.11 13.89 1.37
CA LEU A 72 5.12 13.72 2.41
C LEU A 72 5.41 12.23 2.64
N ALA A 73 4.37 11.41 2.79
CA ALA A 73 4.49 9.98 3.01
C ALA A 73 5.21 9.29 1.84
N LYS A 74 4.93 9.67 0.59
CA LYS A 74 5.64 9.15 -0.59
C LYS A 74 7.12 9.53 -0.58
N THR A 75 7.45 10.78 -0.28
CA THR A 75 8.83 11.25 -0.17
C THR A 75 9.59 10.54 0.95
N GLU A 76 9.00 10.45 2.14
CA GLU A 76 9.59 9.76 3.28
C GLU A 76 9.81 8.27 3.00
N LEU A 77 8.80 7.59 2.45
CA LEU A 77 8.90 6.17 2.11
C LEU A 77 10.02 5.92 1.10
N PHE A 78 10.10 6.74 0.05
CA PHE A 78 11.16 6.62 -0.96
C PHE A 78 12.54 6.86 -0.35
N LEU A 79 12.73 7.99 0.33
CA LEU A 79 14.03 8.37 0.89
C LEU A 79 14.49 7.38 1.95
N PHE A 80 13.60 6.97 2.87
CA PHE A 80 13.93 6.00 3.90
C PHE A 80 14.28 4.64 3.28
N THR A 81 13.41 4.09 2.42
CA THR A 81 13.60 2.77 1.82
C THR A 81 14.87 2.73 0.97
N ALA A 82 15.07 3.72 0.10
CA ALA A 82 16.24 3.77 -0.78
C ALA A 82 17.54 3.89 0.03
N ASN A 83 17.61 4.79 1.02
CA ASN A 83 18.81 4.94 1.84
C ASN A 83 19.04 3.75 2.76
N PHE A 84 17.99 3.17 3.32
CA PHE A 84 18.08 2.02 4.21
C PHE A 84 18.62 0.79 3.46
N PHE A 85 18.01 0.41 2.33
CA PHE A 85 18.47 -0.75 1.56
C PHE A 85 19.75 -0.49 0.75
N ARG A 86 20.14 0.77 0.54
CA ARG A 86 21.47 1.12 0.03
C ARG A 86 22.57 0.71 1.00
N HIS A 87 22.37 0.94 2.30
CA HIS A 87 23.40 0.72 3.32
C HIS A 87 23.25 -0.59 4.08
N PHE A 88 22.05 -1.18 4.12
CA PHE A 88 21.76 -2.34 4.93
C PHE A 88 21.15 -3.48 4.13
N GLN A 89 21.44 -4.70 4.56
CA GLN A 89 20.74 -5.91 4.15
C GLN A 89 19.89 -6.40 5.32
N VAL A 90 18.61 -6.67 5.04
CA VAL A 90 17.68 -7.26 6.01
C VAL A 90 17.60 -8.75 5.75
N LEU A 91 17.84 -9.55 6.78
CA LEU A 91 17.77 -11.01 6.73
C LEU A 91 16.80 -11.52 7.81
N PRO A 92 16.16 -12.67 7.58
CA PRO A 92 15.45 -13.35 8.66
C PRO A 92 16.44 -13.77 9.76
N VAL A 93 15.95 -13.83 11.00
CA VAL A 93 16.70 -14.40 12.13
C VAL A 93 17.00 -15.87 11.86
N ASP A 94 15.98 -16.62 11.43
CA ASP A 94 16.08 -17.99 10.98
C ASP A 94 15.68 -18.08 9.48
N PRO A 95 16.60 -18.41 8.57
CA PRO A 95 16.30 -18.59 7.15
C PRO A 95 15.25 -19.67 6.84
N LEU A 96 15.11 -20.68 7.70
CA LEU A 96 14.14 -21.77 7.52
C LEU A 96 12.74 -21.39 8.02
N HIS A 97 12.66 -20.40 8.91
CA HIS A 97 11.42 -19.95 9.54
C HIS A 97 11.25 -18.43 9.40
N PRO A 98 10.91 -17.93 8.19
CA PRO A 98 10.69 -16.52 7.97
C PRO A 98 9.48 -16.00 8.79
N PRO A 99 9.41 -14.68 9.05
CA PRO A 99 8.26 -14.08 9.72
C PRO A 99 6.93 -14.40 9.02
N SER A 100 5.88 -14.58 9.80
CA SER A 100 4.52 -14.77 9.28
C SER A 100 4.07 -13.57 8.45
N SER A 101 3.45 -13.84 7.30
CA SER A 101 2.77 -12.85 6.46
C SER A 101 1.31 -12.61 6.89
N GLU A 102 0.86 -13.26 7.97
CA GLU A 102 -0.46 -13.04 8.55
C GLU A 102 -0.60 -11.59 9.04
N LYS A 103 -1.76 -11.01 8.77
CA LYS A 103 -2.08 -9.62 9.07
C LYS A 103 -2.96 -9.56 10.31
N ILE A 104 -2.54 -8.79 11.30
CA ILE A 104 -3.38 -8.41 12.43
C ILE A 104 -4.37 -7.35 11.93
N LYS A 105 -5.65 -7.72 11.88
CA LYS A 105 -6.75 -6.84 11.47
C LYS A 105 -7.00 -5.79 12.56
N GLY A 106 -7.18 -4.53 12.14
CA GLY A 106 -7.44 -3.38 12.99
C GLY A 106 -7.84 -2.17 12.15
N PHE A 107 -7.85 -0.97 12.75
CA PHE A 107 -8.08 0.27 11.99
C PHE A 107 -7.03 0.45 10.88
N THR A 108 -5.78 0.12 11.19
CA THR A 108 -4.72 -0.12 10.20
C THR A 108 -4.31 -1.59 10.23
N VAL A 109 -3.84 -2.10 9.09
CA VAL A 109 -3.23 -3.42 8.99
C VAL A 109 -1.86 -3.38 9.65
N ARG A 110 -1.59 -4.35 10.53
CA ARG A 110 -0.28 -4.54 11.17
C ARG A 110 0.21 -5.96 10.94
N LEU A 111 1.51 -6.16 10.98
CA LEU A 111 2.12 -7.49 11.04
C LEU A 111 2.28 -7.92 12.48
N HIS A 112 2.38 -9.23 12.70
CA HIS A 112 2.83 -9.76 13.99
C HIS A 112 4.24 -9.27 14.31
N HIS A 113 4.57 -9.17 15.60
CA HIS A 113 5.92 -8.80 16.00
C HIS A 113 6.92 -9.82 15.46
N TYR A 114 7.97 -9.35 14.79
CA TYR A 114 9.04 -10.19 14.28
C TYR A 114 10.39 -9.50 14.47
N ASN A 115 11.43 -10.31 14.64
CA ASN A 115 12.80 -9.85 14.64
C ASN A 115 13.42 -10.08 13.26
N CYS A 116 14.37 -9.23 12.89
CA CYS A 116 15.20 -9.42 11.70
C CYS A 116 16.66 -9.07 12.02
N ARG A 117 17.58 -9.60 11.24
CA ARG A 117 18.99 -9.22 11.29
C ARG A 117 19.21 -8.11 10.28
N ILE A 118 19.82 -7.02 10.71
CA ILE A 118 20.21 -5.90 9.88
C ILE A 118 21.74 -5.89 9.80
N ILE A 119 22.28 -6.07 8.59
CA ILE A 119 23.72 -6.15 8.36
C ILE A 119 24.12 -4.96 7.48
N LEU A 120 25.19 -4.26 7.86
CA LEU A 120 25.76 -3.20 7.03
C LEU A 120 26.32 -3.81 5.74
N ARG A 121 25.93 -3.25 4.59
CA ARG A 121 26.52 -3.56 3.29
C ARG A 121 27.92 -2.99 3.25
N THR A 122 28.94 -3.85 3.19
CA THR A 122 30.28 -3.45 2.78
C THR A 122 30.21 -2.97 1.33
N LYS A 123 30.67 -1.75 1.06
CA LYS A 123 30.75 -1.21 -0.31
C LYS A 123 31.51 -2.24 -1.17
N LYS A 124 30.82 -2.89 -2.12
CA LYS A 124 31.52 -3.32 -3.33
C LYS A 124 31.83 -2.04 -4.08
N GLU A 125 33.11 -1.79 -4.32
CA GLU A 125 33.57 -0.77 -5.25
C GLU A 125 32.80 -0.98 -6.56
N PHE A 126 32.14 0.08 -7.03
CA PHE A 126 31.51 0.13 -8.34
C PHE A 126 32.58 0.35 -9.39
#